data_AF-A0A6V7K7Q7-F1
#
_entry.id   AF-A0A6V7K7Q7-F1
#
_cell.length_a   1.000
_cell.length_b   1.000
_cell.length_c   1.000
_cell.angle_alpha   90.00
_cell.angle_beta   90.00
_cell.angle_gamma   90.00
#
_symmetry.space_group_name_H-M   'P 1'
#
loop_
_entity.id
_entity.type
_entity.pdbx_description
1 polymer ?
#
loop_
_entity_poly.entity_id
_entity_poly.type
_entity_poly.pdbx_seq_one_letter_code
_entity_poly.pdbx_strand_id
1 'polypeptide(L)' 'AKFWHDSATAALKESLAYKWNTNKAKNVIIFIGDGMSIDTITATRIYHRGETESLAWERLPHVGLIK' A
#
# COMPACT_ATOMS: atom_id res chain seq x y z
N ALA A 1 -11.79 -21.25 -5.34
CA ALA A 1 -12.28 -20.57 -4.14
C ALA A 1 -11.22 -20.44 -3.04
N LYS A 2 -10.47 -21.50 -2.71
CA LYS A 2 -9.43 -21.51 -1.66
C LYS A 2 -8.39 -20.37 -1.77
N PHE A 3 -7.88 -20.09 -2.97
CA PHE A 3 -6.88 -19.04 -3.20
C PHE A 3 -7.28 -17.66 -2.64
N TRP A 4 -8.47 -17.17 -2.99
CA TRP A 4 -8.96 -15.86 -2.52
C TRP A 4 -9.19 -15.84 -1.01
N HIS A 5 -9.62 -16.97 -0.43
CA HIS A 5 -9.86 -17.10 1.00
C HIS A 5 -8.55 -17.10 1.80
N ASP A 6 -7.55 -17.83 1.33
CA ASP A 6 -6.22 -17.88 1.95
C ASP A 6 -5.54 -16.50 1.87
N SER A 7 -5.65 -15.81 0.73
CA SER A 7 -5.12 -14.45 0.53
C SER A 7 -5.76 -13.42 1.47
N ALA A 8 -7.10 -13.43 1.57
CA ALA A 8 -7.81 -12.54 2.48
C ALA A 8 -7.46 -12.80 3.96
N THR A 9 -7.32 -14.07 4.33
CA THR A 9 -6.94 -14.46 5.70
C THR A 9 -5.52 -14.02 6.04
N ALA A 10 -4.59 -14.13 5.09
CA ALA A 10 -3.22 -13.64 5.25
C ALA A 10 -3.19 -12.10 5.44
N ALA A 11 -3.91 -11.36 4.59
CA ALA A 11 -4.01 -9.90 4.67
C ALA A 11 -4.64 -9.44 6.01
N LEU A 12 -5.69 -10.12 6.47
CA LEU A 12 -6.31 -9.84 7.77
C LEU A 12 -5.32 -10.07 8.92
N LYS A 13 -4.58 -11.18 8.90
CA LYS A 13 -3.59 -11.49 9.94
C LYS A 13 -2.46 -10.45 9.97
N GLU A 14 -2.02 -9.98 8.81
CA GLU A 14 -1.02 -8.91 8.70
C GLU A 14 -1.54 -7.60 9.29
N SER A 15 -2.77 -7.20 8.94
CA SER A 15 -3.41 -6.00 9.47
C SER A 15 -3.57 -6.05 11.00
N LEU A 16 -3.98 -7.20 11.55
CA LEU A 16 -4.12 -7.39 13.00
C LEU A 16 -2.78 -7.43 13.75
N ALA A 17 -1.70 -7.85 13.08
CA ALA A 17 -0.37 -7.88 13.67
C ALA A 17 0.30 -6.48 13.74
N TYR A 18 -0.24 -5.50 13.01
CA TYR A 18 0.29 -4.15 12.98
C TYR A 18 0.25 -3.48 14.36
N LYS A 19 1.39 -2.92 14.78
CA LYS A 19 1.52 -2.17 16.03
C LYS A 19 1.75 -0.69 15.74
N TRP A 20 0.92 0.15 16.33
CA TRP A 20 1.06 1.59 16.23
C TRP A 20 2.35 2.08 16.89
N ASN A 21 3.11 2.89 16.16
CA ASN A 21 4.23 3.62 16.72
C ASN A 21 3.74 4.99 17.21
N THR A 22 3.58 5.15 18.52
CA THR A 22 3.11 6.41 19.16
C THR A 22 4.27 7.33 19.58
N ASN A 23 5.51 6.96 19.27
CA ASN A 23 6.68 7.78 19.60
C ASN A 23 6.74 9.03 18.68
N LYS A 24 7.38 10.10 19.18
CA LYS A 24 7.64 11.29 18.37
C LYS A 24 8.62 10.97 17.23
N ALA A 25 8.22 11.24 15.99
CA ALA A 25 9.10 11.08 14.84
C ALA A 25 10.30 12.03 14.91
N LYS A 26 11.52 11.48 14.73
CA LYS A 26 12.77 12.26 14.68
C LYS A 26 13.03 12.86 13.29
N ASN A 27 12.67 12.12 12.25
CA ASN A 27 12.89 12.48 10.85
C ASN A 27 11.57 12.32 10.07
N VAL A 28 11.37 13.14 9.05
CA VAL A 28 10.22 13.07 8.13
C VAL A 28 10.76 13.01 6.71
N ILE A 29 10.30 12.03 5.93
CA ILE A 29 10.61 11.88 4.50
C ILE A 29 9.28 11.98 3.76
N ILE A 30 9.20 12.86 2.77
CA ILE A 30 8.01 13.06 1.94
C ILE A 30 8.38 12.72 0.50
N PHE A 31 7.63 11.79 -0.10
CA PHE A 31 7.72 11.49 -1.52
C PHE A 31 6.58 12.22 -2.23
N ILE A 32 6.91 13.09 -3.18
CA ILE A 32 5.94 13.81 -4.00
C ILE A 32 6.03 13.25 -5.41
N GLY A 33 4.95 12.61 -5.85
CA GLY A 33 4.78 12.19 -7.22
C GLY A 33 4.00 13.24 -8.00
N ASP A 34 4.68 13.98 -8.86
CA ASP A 34 3.99 14.88 -9.79
C ASP A 34 3.18 14.05 -10.81
N GLY A 35 1.90 14.36 -10.98
CA GLY A 35 1.00 13.62 -11.87
C GLY A 35 0.62 12.18 -11.42
N MET A 36 0.90 11.78 -10.18
CA MET A 36 0.52 10.46 -9.64
C MET A 36 -0.96 10.41 -9.22
N SER A 37 -1.88 10.52 -10.17
CA SER A 37 -3.30 10.20 -9.93
C SER A 37 -3.48 8.70 -9.66
N ILE A 38 -4.63 8.30 -9.10
CA ILE A 38 -4.99 6.89 -8.83
C ILE A 38 -4.90 6.04 -10.11
N ASP A 39 -5.32 6.62 -11.25
CA ASP A 39 -5.24 5.98 -12.56
C ASP A 39 -3.80 5.79 -13.02
N THR A 40 -2.93 6.80 -12.82
CA THR A 40 -1.50 6.70 -13.12
C THR A 40 -0.82 5.62 -12.27
N ILE A 41 -1.17 5.51 -10.99
CA ILE A 41 -0.64 4.47 -10.09
C ILE A 41 -1.06 3.07 -10.57
N THR A 42 -2.32 2.91 -10.95
CA THR A 42 -2.86 1.64 -11.46
C THR A 42 -2.22 1.26 -12.80
N ALA A 43 -2.10 2.21 -13.74
CA ALA A 43 -1.43 1.99 -15.01
C ALA A 43 0.05 1.63 -14.83
N THR A 44 0.74 2.29 -13.89
CA THR A 44 2.15 2.01 -13.59
C THR A 44 2.33 0.60 -13.02
N ARG A 45 1.40 0.13 -12.17
CA ARG A 45 1.41 -1.23 -11.63
C ARG A 45 1.30 -2.27 -12.76
N ILE A 46 0.30 -2.10 -13.63
CA ILE A 46 0.07 -2.97 -14.78
C ILE A 46 1.29 -2.96 -15.70
N TYR A 47 1.83 -1.78 -16.02
CA TYR A 47 3.00 -1.62 -16.89
C TYR A 47 4.27 -2.25 -16.30
N HIS A 48 4.52 -2.05 -15.00
CA HIS A 48 5.78 -2.46 -14.39
C HIS A 48 5.85 -3.99 -14.27
N ARG A 49 4.81 -4.67 -13.74
CA ARG A 49 4.83 -6.13 -13.49
C ARG A 49 3.47 -6.84 -13.44
N GLY A 50 2.40 -6.26 -14.00
CA GLY A 50 1.07 -6.88 -14.09
C GLY A 50 0.11 -6.54 -12.93
N GLU A 51 -1.11 -7.08 -12.96
CA GLU A 51 -2.22 -6.69 -12.06
C GLU A 51 -2.05 -7.14 -10.60
N THR A 52 -1.23 -8.14 -10.34
CA THR A 52 -1.15 -8.82 -9.04
C THR A 52 -0.01 -8.31 -8.14
N GLU A 53 0.89 -7.47 -8.65
CA GLU A 53 2.02 -6.95 -7.85
C GLU A 53 1.69 -5.58 -7.23
N SER A 54 2.25 -5.31 -6.06
CA SER A 54 2.07 -4.06 -5.31
C SER A 54 3.26 -3.13 -5.51
N LEU A 55 3.02 -1.83 -5.69
CA LEU A 55 4.10 -0.83 -5.65
C LEU A 55 4.63 -0.66 -4.20
N ALA A 56 5.86 -0.18 -4.04
CA ALA A 56 6.51 -0.13 -2.72
C ALA A 56 5.72 0.70 -1.69
N TRP A 57 5.06 1.77 -2.13
CA TRP A 57 4.22 2.62 -1.29
C TRP A 57 2.85 2.01 -0.96
N GLU A 58 2.39 0.99 -1.69
CA GLU A 58 1.12 0.29 -1.41
C GLU A 58 1.25 -0.72 -0.27
N ARG A 59 2.49 -1.04 0.12
CA ARG A 59 2.79 -1.83 1.32
C ARG A 59 2.86 -0.97 2.57
N LEU A 60 2.69 0.35 2.45
CA LEU A 60 2.61 1.21 3.62
C LEU A 60 1.29 0.91 4.36
N PRO A 61 1.32 0.83 5.70
CA PRO A 61 0.17 0.40 6.49
C PRO A 61 -0.96 1.44 6.54
N HIS A 62 -0.69 2.69 6.12
CA HIS A 62 -1.63 3.80 6.21
C HIS A 62 -1.82 4.44 4.84
N VAL A 63 -3.08 4.68 4.47
CA VAL A 63 -3.48 5.38 3.26
C VAL A 63 -4.46 6.49 3.61
N GLY A 64 -4.39 7.62 2.92
CA GLY A 64 -5.31 8.74 3.07
C GLY A 64 -5.59 9.40 1.72
N LEU A 65 -6.76 10.02 1.58
CA LEU A 65 -7.15 10.78 0.40
C LEU A 65 -7.10 12.27 0.73
N ILE A 66 -6.50 13.06 -0.16
CA ILE A 66 -6.44 14.52 -0.09
C ILE A 66 -7.38 15.07 -1.17
N LYS A 67 -8.15 16.11 -0.81
CA LYS A 67 -9.11 16.78 -1.71
C LYS A 67 -8.43 17.83 -2.58
#